data_AF-L9VVB1-F1
#
_entry.id   AF-L9VVB1-F1
#
_cell.length_a   1.000
_cell.length_b   1.000
_cell.length_c   1.000
_cell.angle_alpha   90.00
_cell.angle_beta   90.00
_cell.angle_gamma   90.00
#
_symmetry.space_group_name_H-M   'P 1'
#
loop_
_entity.id
_entity.type
_entity.pdbx_description
1 polymer ?
#
loop_
_entity_poly.entity_id
_entity_poly.type
_entity_poly.pdbx_seq_one_letter_code
_entity_poly.pdbx_strand_id
1 'polypeptide(L)' 'MCDQLTTDMASFDAAEKRTLEKMICMRCNARNSQKAKRCRKCGYAKLRPKAKEARAA' A
#
# COMPACT_ATOMS: atom_id res chain seq x y z
N MET A 1 26.07 17.32 -20.69
CA MET A 1 26.20 15.85 -20.50
C MET A 1 26.68 15.61 -19.09
N CYS A 2 26.17 14.55 -18.44
CA CYS A 2 26.36 14.16 -17.02
C CYS A 2 25.61 15.08 -16.04
N ASP A 3 24.70 14.63 -15.17
CA ASP A 3 24.65 13.33 -14.47
C ASP A 3 23.19 12.97 -14.19
N GLN A 4 22.63 12.06 -15.01
CA GLN A 4 21.35 11.43 -14.74
C GLN A 4 21.58 10.31 -13.73
N LEU A 5 21.73 10.67 -12.46
CA LEU A 5 21.64 9.69 -11.37
C LEU A 5 20.18 9.26 -11.29
N THR A 6 19.88 8.18 -11.98
CA THR A 6 18.70 7.37 -11.78
C THR A 6 18.59 7.11 -10.28
N THR A 7 17.54 7.65 -9.66
CA THR A 7 17.10 7.23 -8.34
C THR A 7 16.66 5.78 -8.47
N ASP A 8 17.61 4.86 -8.40
CA ASP A 8 17.36 3.44 -8.27
C ASP A 8 16.67 3.25 -6.93
N MET A 9 15.34 3.22 -6.96
CA MET A 9 14.55 2.77 -5.82
C MET A 9 14.94 1.31 -5.59
N ALA A 10 15.88 1.07 -4.69
CA ALA A 10 16.28 -0.27 -4.27
C ALA A 10 15.00 -1.08 -3.94
N SER A 11 14.70 -2.08 -4.77
CA SER A 11 13.48 -2.86 -4.66
C SER A 11 13.68 -4.02 -3.69
N PHE A 12 12.81 -4.11 -2.70
CA PHE A 12 12.86 -5.16 -1.66
C PHE A 12 11.55 -5.93 -1.64
N ASP A 13 11.39 -6.85 -2.59
CA ASP A 13 10.15 -7.57 -2.87
C ASP A 13 9.51 -8.23 -1.62
N ALA A 14 10.32 -8.87 -0.76
CA ALA A 14 9.85 -9.46 0.49
C ALA A 14 9.34 -8.44 1.52
N ALA A 15 9.91 -7.23 1.55
CA ALA A 15 9.47 -6.15 2.43
C ALA A 15 8.17 -5.51 1.89
N GLU A 16 8.08 -5.34 0.57
CA GLU A 16 6.89 -4.81 -0.10
C GLU A 16 5.67 -5.70 0.11
N LYS A 17 5.80 -7.01 -0.08
CA LYS A 17 4.72 -7.98 0.17
C LYS A 17 4.19 -7.93 1.60
N ARG A 18 5.10 -7.80 2.58
CA ARG A 18 4.72 -7.75 4.00
C ARG A 18 4.03 -6.43 4.37
N THR A 19 4.46 -5.32 3.78
CA THR A 19 4.11 -3.98 4.26
C THR A 19 3.05 -3.29 3.40
N LEU A 20 3.09 -3.49 2.08
CA LEU A 20 2.32 -2.76 1.08
C LEU A 20 1.18 -3.58 0.47
N GLU A 21 1.26 -4.91 0.42
CA GLU A 21 0.14 -5.78 -0.02
C GLU A 21 -0.93 -5.92 1.06
N LYS A 22 -1.58 -4.81 1.37
CA LYS A 22 -2.65 -4.68 2.36
C LYS A 22 -3.79 -3.85 1.80
N MET A 23 -4.98 -4.11 2.33
CA MET A 23 -6.18 -3.36 2.02
C MET A 23 -6.50 -2.38 3.15
N ILE A 24 -6.64 -1.10 2.83
CA ILE A 24 -6.96 -0.03 3.77
C ILE A 24 -8.46 0.25 3.73
N CYS A 25 -9.09 0.29 4.90
CA CYS A 25 -10.50 0.66 4.98
C CYS A 25 -10.70 2.14 4.63
N MET A 26 -11.64 2.44 3.74
CA MET A 26 -11.96 3.83 3.38
C MET A 26 -12.78 4.56 4.44
N ARG A 27 -13.29 3.86 5.45
CA ARG A 27 -14.07 4.44 6.57
C ARG A 27 -13.20 4.71 7.80
N CYS A 28 -12.40 3.73 8.23
CA CYS A 28 -11.65 3.81 9.50
C CYS A 28 -10.13 3.67 9.35
N ASN A 29 -9.62 3.62 8.11
CA ASN A 29 -8.19 3.49 7.80
C ASN A 29 -7.46 2.26 8.39
N ALA A 30 -8.18 1.27 8.92
CA ALA A 30 -7.58 0.03 9.39
C ALA A 30 -6.91 -0.75 8.24
N ARG A 31 -5.78 -1.42 8.56
CA ARG A 31 -5.07 -2.35 7.66
C ARG A 31 -5.73 -3.74 7.71
N ASN A 32 -6.08 -4.27 6.55
CA ASN A 32 -6.72 -5.57 6.37
C ASN A 32 -5.87 -6.45 5.44
N SER A 33 -6.15 -7.76 5.44
CA SER A 33 -5.50 -8.70 4.52
C SER A 33 -5.85 -8.38 3.05
N GLN A 34 -4.99 -8.80 2.12
CA GLN A 34 -5.20 -8.55 0.69
C GLN A 34 -6.51 -9.16 0.16
N LYS A 35 -6.94 -10.29 0.75
CA LYS A 35 -8.17 -11.02 0.36
C LYS A 35 -9.40 -10.62 1.21
N ALA A 36 -9.31 -9.59 2.05
CA ALA A 36 -10.42 -9.18 2.91
C ALA A 36 -11.59 -8.65 2.07
N LYS A 37 -12.79 -9.16 2.32
CA LYS A 37 -14.04 -8.64 1.73
C LYS A 37 -14.66 -7.50 2.54
N ARG A 38 -14.30 -7.38 3.82
CA ARG A 38 -14.82 -6.38 4.78
C ARG A 38 -13.74 -5.99 5.79
N CYS A 39 -13.87 -4.80 6.37
CA CYS A 39 -12.96 -4.32 7.40
C CYS A 39 -13.13 -5.12 8.71
N ARG A 40 -12.03 -5.64 9.25
CA ARG A 40 -12.02 -6.40 10.51
C ARG A 40 -12.39 -5.56 11.76
N LYS A 41 -12.33 -4.23 11.66
CA LYS A 41 -12.59 -3.30 12.78
C LYS A 41 -14.02 -2.74 12.77
N CYS A 42 -14.51 -2.31 11.61
CA CYS A 42 -15.80 -1.59 11.52
C CYS A 42 -16.84 -2.26 10.61
N GLY A 43 -16.53 -3.42 10.02
CA GLY A 43 -17.44 -4.15 9.13
C GLY A 43 -17.67 -3.53 7.75
N TYR A 44 -17.12 -2.35 7.45
CA TYR A 44 -17.31 -1.67 6.16
C TYR A 44 -16.74 -2.48 4.99
N ALA A 45 -17.48 -2.57 3.88
CA ALA A 45 -17.13 -3.44 2.75
C ALA A 45 -16.14 -2.81 1.77
N LYS A 46 -16.09 -1.47 1.63
CA LYS A 46 -15.18 -0.83 0.67
C LYS A 46 -13.78 -0.67 1.26
N LEU A 47 -12.85 -1.43 0.70
CA LEU A 47 -11.43 -1.40 1.03
C LEU A 47 -10.64 -1.00 -0.23
N ARG A 48 -9.60 -0.20 -0.06
CA ARG A 48 -8.70 0.22 -1.14
C ARG A 48 -7.32 -0.43 -0.97
N PRO A 49 -6.58 -0.70 -2.05
CA PRO A 49 -5.18 -1.10 -1.91
C PRO A 49 -4.37 0.02 -1.25
N LYS A 50 -3.36 -0.36 -0.47
CA LYS A 50 -2.36 0.59 0.01
C LYS A 50 -1.52 1.06 -1.19
N ALA A 51 -1.25 2.37 -1.25
CA ALA A 51 -0.40 2.92 -2.29
C ALA A 51 1.03 2.38 -2.12
N LYS A 52 1.63 1.92 -3.21
CA LYS A 52 3.03 1.48 -3.25
C LYS A 52 3.98 2.66 -3.44
N GLU A 53 3.52 3.69 -4.13
CA GLU A 53 4.24 4.94 -4.36
C GLU A 53 3.62 6.07 -3.55
N ALA A 54 4.43 7.09 -3.27
CA ALA A 54 3.93 8.33 -2.68
C ALA A 54 2.95 9.00 -3.66
N ARG A 55 1.92 9.65 -3.11
CA ARG A 55 1.04 10.50 -3.91
C ARG A 55 1.62 11.90 -3.95
N ALA A 56 1.48 12.59 -5.08
CA ALA A 56 1.82 14.00 -5.18
C ALA A 56 1.07 14.80 -4.11
N ALA A 57 1.74 15.80 -3.54
CA ALA A 57 1.22 16.70 -2.52
C ALA A 57 0.27 17.75 -3.13
#